data_AF-A0A6P0JYK3-F1
#
_entry.id   AF-A0A6P0JYK3-F1
#
_cell.length_a   1.000
_cell.length_b   1.000
_cell.length_c   1.000
_cell.angle_alpha   90.00
_cell.angle_beta   90.00
_cell.angle_gamma   90.00
#
_symmetry.space_group_name_H-M   'P 1'
#
loop_
_entity.id
_entity.type
_entity.pdbx_description
1 polymer ?
#
loop_
_entity_poly.entity_id
_entity_poly.type
_entity_poly.pdbx_seq_one_letter_code
_entity_poly.pdbx_strand_id
1 'polypeptide(L)'
;LAVLATAQCTQLQVYRRPRVAIFSTGDELIHPSGELQPGKIVDSNQYALAALVRRLGAIPVPLGIIPDRREALKSAIVQSLKAADVVLSTGGVSVGDYDYIEELLAELGGKIHVRSVAVKPGKPLTVAEFPDCLYFGIPGNPVSALVSSWRFVLPALRKLAGLKHWRPEFINVQTQHQLTAGGKRETYLWGQLDVIEGEYQFSVAGGSHSSGNLINLAGTNALAVVPVGVTEIAAGERVRVLRV
;
A
#
# COMPACT_ATOMS: atom_id res chain seq x y z
N LEU A 1 9.21 -1.37 -28.99
CA LEU A 1 9.10 -0.09 -29.74
C LEU A 1 9.86 -0.15 -31.06
N ALA A 2 11.18 -0.42 -31.10
CA ALA A 2 11.95 -0.47 -32.36
C ALA A 2 11.39 -1.45 -33.41
N VAL A 3 10.96 -2.66 -32.99
CA VAL A 3 10.29 -3.62 -33.89
C VAL A 3 9.01 -3.04 -34.50
N LEU A 4 8.19 -2.36 -33.70
CA LEU A 4 6.96 -1.72 -34.16
C LEU A 4 7.26 -0.57 -35.12
N ALA A 5 8.30 0.22 -34.85
CA ALA A 5 8.75 1.29 -35.75
C ALA A 5 9.26 0.73 -37.09
N THR A 6 10.01 -0.37 -37.06
CA THR A 6 10.50 -1.06 -38.27
C THR A 6 9.33 -1.58 -39.12
N ALA A 7 8.28 -2.09 -38.46
CA ALA A 7 7.03 -2.51 -39.09
C ALA A 7 6.09 -1.33 -39.47
N GLN A 8 6.52 -0.08 -39.27
CA GLN A 8 5.73 1.13 -39.49
C GLN A 8 4.38 1.16 -38.72
N CYS A 9 4.29 0.45 -37.60
CA CYS A 9 3.15 0.52 -36.70
C CYS A 9 3.24 1.79 -35.84
N THR A 10 2.72 2.90 -36.36
CA THR A 10 2.79 4.24 -35.71
C THR A 10 1.69 4.48 -34.69
N GLN A 11 0.63 3.66 -34.69
CA GLN A 11 -0.47 3.71 -33.72
C GLN A 11 -0.75 2.32 -33.17
N LEU A 12 -1.02 2.23 -31.87
CA LEU A 12 -1.17 0.98 -31.15
C LEU A 12 -2.35 1.07 -30.20
N GLN A 13 -3.14 0.01 -30.16
CA GLN A 13 -4.11 -0.18 -29.09
C GLN A 13 -3.37 -0.63 -27.84
N VAL A 14 -3.55 0.13 -26.75
CA VAL A 14 -2.91 -0.13 -25.45
C VAL A 14 -3.93 -0.01 -24.34
N TYR A 15 -3.65 -0.63 -23.20
CA TYR A 15 -4.41 -0.38 -21.99
C TYR A 15 -4.22 1.07 -21.54
N ARG A 16 -5.32 1.74 -21.19
CA ARG A 16 -5.25 3.06 -20.56
C ARG A 16 -4.62 2.94 -19.17
N ARG A 17 -3.99 4.03 -18.72
CA ARG A 17 -3.45 4.12 -17.36
C ARG A 17 -4.61 4.08 -16.34
N PRO A 18 -4.57 3.22 -15.32
CA PRO A 18 -5.55 3.25 -14.24
C PRO A 18 -5.52 4.59 -13.50
N ARG A 19 -6.67 5.11 -13.12
CA ARG A 19 -6.84 6.29 -12.28
C ARG A 19 -7.07 5.85 -10.86
N VAL A 20 -6.39 6.48 -9.90
CA VAL A 20 -6.43 6.09 -8.49
C VAL A 20 -6.78 7.31 -7.63
N ALA A 21 -7.99 7.35 -7.10
CA ALA A 21 -8.41 8.37 -6.13
C ALA A 21 -7.73 8.08 -4.79
N ILE A 22 -7.19 9.13 -4.15
CA ILE A 22 -6.47 9.00 -2.87
C ILE A 22 -7.00 10.06 -1.92
N PHE A 23 -7.45 9.65 -0.74
CA PHE A 23 -7.79 10.57 0.33
C PHE A 23 -7.34 10.03 1.68
N SER A 24 -7.13 10.94 2.63
CA SER A 24 -6.83 10.63 4.01
C SER A 24 -7.98 11.09 4.90
N THR A 25 -8.23 10.39 5.99
CA THR A 25 -9.24 10.77 6.99
C THR A 25 -8.58 10.80 8.37
N GLY A 26 -8.94 11.80 9.16
CA GLY A 26 -8.31 12.05 10.45
C GLY A 26 -8.38 13.51 10.80
N ASP A 27 -9.12 13.84 11.85
CA ASP A 27 -9.17 15.21 12.37
C ASP A 27 -7.81 15.68 12.93
N GLU A 28 -6.86 14.77 13.19
CA GLU A 28 -5.47 15.09 13.54
C GLU A 28 -4.64 15.56 12.34
N LEU A 29 -5.08 15.31 11.10
CA LEU A 29 -4.26 15.52 9.91
C LEU A 29 -4.22 16.99 9.48
N ILE A 30 -3.04 17.43 9.04
CA ILE A 30 -2.82 18.72 8.36
C ILE A 30 -1.99 18.56 7.09
N HIS A 31 -2.08 19.54 6.19
CA HIS A 31 -1.21 19.61 5.02
C HIS A 31 0.25 19.92 5.43
N PRO A 32 1.26 19.49 4.64
CA PRO A 32 2.67 19.80 4.91
C PRO A 32 3.00 21.30 4.94
N SER A 33 2.21 22.14 4.26
CA SER A 33 2.34 23.60 4.29
C SER A 33 1.60 24.25 5.46
N GLY A 34 0.85 23.47 6.25
CA GLY A 34 0.11 23.95 7.41
C GLY A 34 1.00 24.11 8.63
N GLU A 35 0.58 24.99 9.54
CA GLU A 35 1.24 25.15 10.84
C GLU A 35 0.94 23.97 11.76
N LEU A 36 1.97 23.40 12.38
CA LEU A 36 1.82 22.25 13.28
C LEU A 36 1.30 22.71 14.64
N GLN A 37 0.07 22.30 14.97
CA GLN A 37 -0.58 22.58 16.26
C GLN A 37 -0.51 21.35 17.18
N PRO A 38 -0.66 21.52 18.51
CA PRO A 38 -0.76 20.40 19.43
C PRO A 38 -1.82 19.38 19.02
N GLY A 39 -1.44 18.09 18.99
CA GLY A 39 -2.33 17.00 18.58
C GLY A 39 -2.54 16.86 17.07
N LYS A 40 -1.92 17.73 16.25
CA LYS A 40 -1.92 17.60 14.79
C LYS A 40 -0.68 16.88 14.30
N ILE A 41 -0.82 16.16 13.20
CA ILE A 41 0.26 15.50 12.46
C ILE A 41 0.10 15.75 10.96
N VAL A 42 1.21 15.72 10.22
CA VAL A 42 1.20 15.95 8.78
C VAL A 42 0.74 14.70 8.04
N ASP A 43 -0.20 14.85 7.10
CA ASP A 43 -0.56 13.78 6.17
C ASP A 43 0.62 13.50 5.21
N SER A 44 1.36 12.44 5.52
CA SER A 44 2.44 11.92 4.67
C SER A 44 1.99 10.80 3.74
N ASN A 45 0.88 10.11 4.07
CA ASN A 45 0.42 8.93 3.34
C ASN A 45 -0.04 9.30 1.94
N GLN A 46 -0.82 10.37 1.79
CA GLN A 46 -1.30 10.79 0.48
C GLN A 46 -0.14 11.03 -0.50
N TYR A 47 0.96 11.63 -0.03
CA TYR A 47 2.14 11.89 -0.84
C TYR A 47 2.88 10.61 -1.20
N ALA A 48 3.10 9.73 -0.24
CA ALA A 48 3.77 8.46 -0.45
C ALA A 48 2.98 7.56 -1.44
N LEU A 49 1.66 7.49 -1.29
CA LEU A 49 0.78 6.73 -2.17
C LEU A 49 0.69 7.34 -3.57
N ALA A 50 0.57 8.66 -3.68
CA ALA A 50 0.58 9.32 -4.99
C ALA A 50 1.90 9.08 -5.73
N ALA A 51 3.04 9.10 -5.03
CA ALA A 51 4.33 8.76 -5.59
C ALA A 51 4.39 7.29 -6.04
N LEU A 52 3.91 6.35 -5.22
CA LEU A 52 3.83 4.93 -5.56
C LEU A 52 2.96 4.69 -6.80
N VAL A 53 1.77 5.29 -6.86
CA VAL A 53 0.84 5.19 -8.00
C VAL A 53 1.50 5.72 -9.29
N ARG A 54 2.20 6.86 -9.23
CA ARG A 54 2.95 7.38 -10.40
C ARG A 54 4.05 6.43 -10.84
N ARG A 55 4.83 5.87 -9.90
CA ARG A 55 5.91 4.91 -10.18
C ARG A 55 5.37 3.65 -10.87
N LEU A 56 4.13 3.26 -10.58
CA LEU A 56 3.44 2.13 -11.22
C LEU A 56 2.84 2.46 -12.60
N GLY A 57 2.99 3.68 -13.09
CA GLY A 57 2.42 4.11 -14.37
C GLY A 57 0.93 4.40 -14.31
N ALA A 58 0.30 4.44 -13.13
CA ALA A 58 -1.08 4.88 -12.93
C ALA A 58 -1.17 6.41 -12.72
N ILE A 59 -2.37 6.96 -12.68
CA ILE A 59 -2.65 8.40 -12.52
C ILE A 59 -3.25 8.63 -11.13
N PRO A 60 -2.52 9.26 -10.18
CA PRO A 60 -3.10 9.60 -8.89
C PRO A 60 -4.07 10.78 -9.03
N VAL A 61 -5.17 10.71 -8.30
CA VAL A 61 -6.20 11.75 -8.16
C VAL A 61 -6.31 12.06 -6.65
N PRO A 62 -5.44 12.93 -6.11
CA PRO A 62 -5.49 13.29 -4.69
C PRO A 62 -6.75 14.12 -4.41
N LEU A 63 -7.50 13.75 -3.38
CA LEU A 63 -8.71 14.44 -2.94
C LEU A 63 -8.51 15.15 -1.58
N GLY A 64 -7.35 15.00 -0.96
CA GLY A 64 -6.98 15.70 0.26
C GLY A 64 -7.38 14.98 1.55
N ILE A 65 -7.41 15.76 2.62
CA ILE A 65 -7.80 15.32 3.95
C ILE A 65 -9.31 15.51 4.09
N ILE A 66 -10.02 14.45 4.43
CA ILE A 66 -11.45 14.43 4.67
C ILE A 66 -11.68 14.43 6.19
N PRO A 67 -12.53 15.32 6.72
CA PRO A 67 -12.88 15.29 8.14
C PRO A 67 -13.58 13.98 8.52
N ASP A 68 -13.44 13.55 9.78
CA ASP A 68 -14.05 12.32 10.31
C ASP A 68 -15.56 12.51 10.57
N ARG A 69 -16.34 12.78 9.52
CA ARG A 69 -17.80 13.01 9.55
C ARG A 69 -18.50 12.20 8.46
N ARG A 70 -19.71 11.69 8.74
CA ARG A 70 -20.41 10.72 7.84
C ARG A 70 -20.61 11.25 6.47
N GLU A 71 -21.15 12.46 6.44
CA GLU A 71 -21.58 13.12 5.23
C GLU A 71 -20.35 13.50 4.39
N ALA A 72 -19.27 13.92 5.04
CA ALA A 72 -18.00 14.25 4.39
C ALA A 72 -17.36 12.99 3.78
N LEU A 73 -17.26 11.90 4.54
CA LEU A 73 -16.73 10.62 4.08
C LEU A 73 -17.58 10.02 2.96
N LYS A 74 -18.90 9.98 3.12
CA LYS A 74 -19.84 9.50 2.10
C LYS A 74 -19.69 10.30 0.80
N SER A 75 -19.63 11.63 0.89
CA SER A 75 -19.43 12.50 -0.27
C SER A 75 -18.09 12.23 -0.96
N ALA A 76 -17.01 12.10 -0.18
CA ALA A 76 -15.68 11.80 -0.69
C ALA A 76 -15.62 10.43 -1.38
N ILE A 77 -16.25 9.39 -0.80
CA ILE A 77 -16.33 8.06 -1.42
C ILE A 77 -17.11 8.14 -2.73
N VAL A 78 -18.28 8.77 -2.75
CA VAL A 78 -19.08 8.94 -3.98
C VAL A 78 -18.32 9.68 -5.07
N GLN A 79 -17.59 10.75 -4.71
CA GLN A 79 -16.74 11.49 -5.64
C GLN A 79 -15.60 10.61 -6.17
N SER A 80 -14.96 9.83 -5.29
CA SER A 80 -13.85 8.93 -5.64
C SER A 80 -14.27 7.86 -6.62
N LEU A 81 -15.41 7.21 -6.37
CA LEU A 81 -15.97 6.15 -7.22
C LEU A 81 -16.29 6.63 -8.64
N LYS A 82 -16.65 7.91 -8.80
CA LYS A 82 -16.89 8.52 -10.13
C LYS A 82 -15.61 8.93 -10.85
N ALA A 83 -14.54 9.20 -10.11
CA ALA A 83 -13.34 9.83 -10.64
C ALA A 83 -12.21 8.83 -11.00
N ALA A 84 -12.29 7.59 -10.52
CA ALA A 84 -11.18 6.64 -10.54
C ALA A 84 -11.62 5.17 -10.66
N ASP A 85 -10.68 4.33 -11.10
CA ASP A 85 -10.83 2.87 -11.18
C ASP A 85 -10.49 2.18 -9.85
N VAL A 86 -9.69 2.87 -9.02
CA VAL A 86 -9.31 2.43 -7.68
C VAL A 86 -9.41 3.60 -6.71
N VAL A 87 -9.92 3.36 -5.51
CA VAL A 87 -9.93 4.31 -4.39
C VAL A 87 -9.01 3.80 -3.30
N LEU A 88 -8.10 4.65 -2.82
CA LEU A 88 -7.25 4.41 -1.66
C LEU A 88 -7.64 5.40 -0.57
N SER A 89 -8.20 4.91 0.54
CA SER A 89 -8.43 5.71 1.74
C SER A 89 -7.43 5.34 2.81
N THR A 90 -6.79 6.33 3.44
CA THR A 90 -5.92 6.10 4.61
C THR A 90 -6.51 6.78 5.84
N GLY A 91 -6.26 6.24 7.03
CA GLY A 91 -6.84 6.75 8.27
C GLY A 91 -8.13 6.04 8.68
N GLY A 92 -8.83 6.55 9.70
CA GLY A 92 -10.04 5.90 10.25
C GLY A 92 -9.75 4.57 10.93
N VAL A 93 -8.56 4.46 11.55
CA VAL A 93 -8.02 3.21 12.11
C VAL A 93 -8.39 2.95 13.56
N SER A 94 -9.14 3.85 14.21
CA SER A 94 -9.60 3.60 15.57
C SER A 94 -10.62 2.45 15.56
N VAL A 95 -10.73 1.77 16.70
CA VAL A 95 -11.49 0.51 16.86
C VAL A 95 -13.02 0.66 16.69
N GLY A 96 -13.51 1.84 16.28
CA GLY A 96 -14.90 2.10 15.89
C GLY A 96 -15.08 2.83 14.56
N ASP A 97 -14.03 3.41 13.96
CA ASP A 97 -14.13 4.15 12.70
C ASP A 97 -14.17 3.20 11.49
N TYR A 98 -13.60 2.00 11.64
CA TYR A 98 -13.64 0.94 10.63
C TYR A 98 -15.06 0.48 10.32
N ASP A 99 -15.85 0.26 11.37
CA ASP A 99 -17.24 -0.20 11.24
C ASP A 99 -18.05 0.80 10.41
N TYR A 100 -17.75 2.08 10.57
CA TYR A 100 -18.42 3.15 9.85
C TYR A 100 -18.07 3.23 8.36
N ILE A 101 -16.80 3.08 8.00
CA ILE A 101 -16.41 3.02 6.58
C ILE A 101 -17.04 1.78 5.94
N GLU A 102 -17.03 0.63 6.62
CA GLU A 102 -17.67 -0.58 6.10
C GLU A 102 -19.18 -0.41 5.89
N GLU A 103 -19.89 0.21 6.84
CA GLU A 103 -21.30 0.56 6.70
C GLU A 103 -21.55 1.48 5.50
N LEU A 104 -20.75 2.55 5.36
CA LEU A 104 -20.87 3.48 4.25
C LEU A 104 -20.62 2.82 2.91
N LEU A 105 -19.60 1.95 2.81
CA LEU A 105 -19.33 1.18 1.60
C LEU A 105 -20.51 0.28 1.24
N ALA A 106 -21.08 -0.43 2.23
CA ALA A 106 -22.25 -1.28 2.02
C ALA A 106 -23.51 -0.47 1.62
N GLU A 107 -23.76 0.67 2.27
CA GLU A 107 -24.87 1.59 1.95
C GLU A 107 -24.77 2.11 0.51
N LEU A 108 -23.54 2.37 0.04
CA LEU A 108 -23.27 2.81 -1.33
C LEU A 108 -23.28 1.67 -2.36
N GLY A 109 -23.62 0.44 -1.94
CA GLY A 109 -23.73 -0.73 -2.82
C GLY A 109 -22.40 -1.47 -3.06
N GLY A 110 -21.37 -1.19 -2.26
CA GLY A 110 -20.08 -1.86 -2.31
C GLY A 110 -20.13 -3.26 -1.70
N LYS A 111 -19.59 -4.25 -2.42
CA LYS A 111 -19.43 -5.61 -1.90
C LYS A 111 -18.09 -5.73 -1.17
N ILE A 112 -18.13 -5.85 0.15
CA ILE A 112 -16.93 -6.03 0.98
C ILE A 112 -16.44 -7.47 0.88
N HIS A 113 -15.19 -7.65 0.44
CA HIS A 113 -14.52 -8.95 0.33
C HIS A 113 -13.54 -9.21 1.47
N VAL A 114 -12.92 -8.16 1.99
CA VAL A 114 -11.90 -8.23 3.05
C VAL A 114 -12.16 -7.13 4.07
N ARG A 115 -12.07 -7.46 5.35
CA ARG A 115 -12.18 -6.52 6.49
C ARG A 115 -10.87 -6.39 7.27
N SER A 116 -10.10 -7.46 7.28
CA SER A 116 -8.77 -7.48 7.89
C SER A 116 -7.94 -8.60 7.30
N VAL A 117 -6.63 -8.51 7.50
CA VAL A 117 -5.65 -9.50 7.08
C VAL A 117 -4.74 -9.86 8.25
N ALA A 118 -4.28 -11.11 8.29
CA ALA A 118 -3.39 -11.62 9.33
C ALA A 118 -1.91 -11.24 9.09
N VAL A 119 -1.65 -9.96 8.80
CA VAL A 119 -0.31 -9.44 8.52
C VAL A 119 0.14 -8.40 9.55
N LYS A 120 1.45 -8.21 9.68
CA LYS A 120 2.08 -7.17 10.48
C LYS A 120 3.25 -6.55 9.69
N PRO A 121 3.35 -5.21 9.57
CA PRO A 121 2.31 -4.23 9.85
C PRO A 121 1.13 -4.33 8.86
N GLY A 122 0.01 -3.66 9.17
CA GLY A 122 -1.13 -3.57 8.26
C GLY A 122 -2.25 -4.59 8.42
N LYS A 123 -2.53 -5.03 9.66
CA LYS A 123 -3.71 -5.88 9.96
C LYS A 123 -5.02 -5.29 9.41
N PRO A 124 -5.32 -4.00 9.63
CA PRO A 124 -6.53 -3.42 9.07
C PRO A 124 -6.42 -3.27 7.56
N LEU A 125 -7.36 -3.84 6.82
CA LEU A 125 -7.42 -3.71 5.36
C LEU A 125 -8.85 -4.00 4.95
N THR A 126 -9.53 -2.98 4.43
CA THR A 126 -10.84 -3.14 3.83
C THR A 126 -10.68 -3.22 2.32
N VAL A 127 -11.24 -4.25 1.69
CA VAL A 127 -11.33 -4.35 0.22
C VAL A 127 -12.78 -4.49 -0.16
N ALA A 128 -13.28 -3.55 -0.95
CA ALA A 128 -14.64 -3.59 -1.48
C ALA A 128 -14.65 -3.41 -2.99
N GLU A 129 -15.64 -4.04 -3.62
CA GLU A 129 -15.87 -4.00 -5.06
C GLU A 129 -17.15 -3.21 -5.37
N PHE A 130 -17.03 -2.30 -6.33
CA PHE A 130 -18.12 -1.62 -7.02
C PHE A 130 -18.04 -2.00 -8.52
N PRO A 131 -19.10 -1.79 -9.33
CA PRO A 131 -19.15 -2.25 -10.72
C PRO A 131 -17.91 -1.91 -11.57
N ASP A 132 -17.40 -0.68 -11.43
CA ASP A 132 -16.25 -0.19 -12.22
C ASP A 132 -15.07 0.29 -11.35
N CYS A 133 -15.09 -0.02 -10.04
CA CYS A 133 -14.13 0.54 -9.09
C CYS A 133 -13.79 -0.43 -7.96
N LEU A 134 -12.50 -0.49 -7.59
CA LEU A 134 -12.05 -1.19 -6.39
C LEU A 134 -11.73 -0.19 -5.28
N TYR A 135 -12.25 -0.43 -4.09
CA TYR A 135 -11.96 0.35 -2.90
C TYR A 135 -10.98 -0.39 -1.99
N PHE A 136 -9.92 0.30 -1.57
CA PHE A 136 -8.97 -0.16 -0.56
C PHE A 136 -8.93 0.82 0.61
N GLY A 137 -9.45 0.39 1.75
CA GLY A 137 -9.23 1.03 3.05
C GLY A 137 -7.94 0.51 3.64
N ILE A 138 -6.89 1.33 3.64
CA ILE A 138 -5.56 0.97 4.14
C ILE A 138 -5.26 1.68 5.47
N PRO A 139 -4.36 1.11 6.30
CA PRO A 139 -4.08 1.67 7.62
C PRO A 139 -3.53 3.10 7.58
N GLY A 140 -3.85 3.92 8.59
CA GLY A 140 -3.31 5.28 8.74
C GLY A 140 -1.82 5.35 9.08
N ASN A 141 -1.24 4.29 9.66
CA ASN A 141 0.20 4.26 9.98
C ASN A 141 1.05 4.19 8.69
N PRO A 142 2.02 5.10 8.44
CA PRO A 142 2.68 5.22 7.14
C PRO A 142 3.36 3.96 6.62
N VAL A 143 4.11 3.25 7.47
CA VAL A 143 4.74 1.98 7.06
C VAL A 143 3.68 0.93 6.73
N SER A 144 2.60 0.90 7.51
CA SER A 144 1.49 -0.04 7.27
C SER A 144 0.78 0.26 5.95
N ALA A 145 0.55 1.54 5.64
CA ALA A 145 -0.06 1.99 4.39
C ALA A 145 0.77 1.53 3.18
N LEU A 146 2.09 1.70 3.21
CA LEU A 146 2.97 1.32 2.12
C LEU A 146 3.14 -0.20 1.99
N VAL A 147 3.33 -0.93 3.09
CA VAL A 147 3.38 -2.40 3.10
C VAL A 147 2.08 -2.99 2.53
N SER A 148 0.92 -2.52 2.99
CA SER A 148 -0.37 -2.96 2.46
C SER A 148 -0.52 -2.59 0.96
N SER A 149 -0.03 -1.43 0.55
CA SER A 149 -0.09 -1.01 -0.85
C SER A 149 0.79 -1.87 -1.76
N TRP A 150 2.03 -2.16 -1.38
CA TRP A 150 2.90 -3.06 -2.14
C TRP A 150 2.35 -4.48 -2.20
N ARG A 151 1.79 -4.97 -1.10
CA ARG A 151 1.30 -6.35 -1.02
C ARG A 151 -0.02 -6.57 -1.74
N PHE A 152 -0.96 -5.63 -1.64
CA PHE A 152 -2.35 -5.83 -2.07
C PHE A 152 -2.81 -4.89 -3.19
N VAL A 153 -2.43 -3.62 -3.16
CA VAL A 153 -2.88 -2.62 -4.15
C VAL A 153 -2.09 -2.74 -5.45
N LEU A 154 -0.77 -2.87 -5.36
CA LEU A 154 0.13 -2.93 -6.51
C LEU A 154 -0.23 -4.08 -7.48
N PRO A 155 -0.50 -5.32 -7.02
CA PRO A 155 -0.96 -6.40 -7.91
C PRO A 155 -2.28 -6.09 -8.62
N ALA A 156 -3.23 -5.43 -7.92
CA ALA A 156 -4.50 -5.03 -8.51
C ALA A 156 -4.29 -3.98 -9.62
N LEU A 157 -3.47 -2.96 -9.37
CA LEU A 157 -3.14 -1.94 -10.37
C LEU A 157 -2.41 -2.53 -11.59
N ARG A 158 -1.47 -3.45 -11.37
CA ARG A 158 -0.77 -4.14 -12.47
C ARG A 158 -1.75 -4.96 -13.33
N LYS A 159 -2.69 -5.65 -12.69
CA LYS A 159 -3.72 -6.43 -13.37
C LYS A 159 -4.66 -5.53 -14.18
N LEU A 160 -5.10 -4.41 -13.61
CA LEU A 160 -5.93 -3.40 -14.29
C LEU A 160 -5.20 -2.75 -15.48
N ALA A 161 -3.88 -2.56 -15.38
CA ALA A 161 -3.04 -2.06 -16.46
C ALA A 161 -2.77 -3.09 -17.57
N GLY A 162 -3.36 -4.29 -17.51
CA GLY A 162 -3.20 -5.33 -18.54
C GLY A 162 -1.87 -6.06 -18.49
N LEU A 163 -1.10 -5.96 -17.39
CA LEU A 163 0.18 -6.66 -17.27
C LEU A 163 -0.03 -8.15 -17.01
N LYS A 164 0.69 -9.01 -17.74
CA LYS A 164 0.64 -10.47 -17.55
C LYS A 164 1.25 -10.91 -16.21
N HIS A 165 2.37 -10.29 -15.82
CA HIS A 165 3.07 -10.55 -14.56
C HIS A 165 2.60 -9.59 -13.47
N TRP A 166 1.34 -9.72 -13.07
CA TRP A 166 0.71 -8.83 -12.10
C TRP A 166 0.87 -9.29 -10.64
N ARG A 167 1.18 -10.56 -10.39
CA ARG A 167 1.33 -11.11 -9.04
C ARG A 167 2.56 -10.52 -8.33
N PRO A 168 2.56 -10.44 -6.97
CA PRO A 168 3.74 -10.09 -6.22
C PRO A 168 4.92 -11.02 -6.54
N GLU A 169 6.10 -10.45 -6.70
CA GLU A 169 7.32 -11.20 -7.00
C GLU A 169 8.06 -11.53 -5.70
N PHE A 170 8.26 -12.83 -5.47
CA PHE A 170 8.97 -13.33 -4.31
C PHE A 170 10.22 -14.08 -4.71
N ILE A 171 11.30 -13.86 -3.98
CA ILE A 171 12.57 -14.57 -4.13
C ILE A 171 13.03 -15.11 -2.76
N ASN A 172 13.83 -16.18 -2.75
CA ASN A 172 14.40 -16.74 -1.53
C ASN A 172 15.88 -16.40 -1.44
N VAL A 173 16.25 -15.62 -0.44
CA VAL A 173 17.58 -15.00 -0.30
C VAL A 173 18.11 -15.21 1.11
N GLN A 174 19.43 -15.11 1.30
CA GLN A 174 20.01 -15.16 2.65
C GLN A 174 19.77 -13.83 3.37
N THR A 175 19.44 -13.86 4.66
CA THR A 175 19.39 -12.64 5.49
C THR A 175 20.73 -12.39 6.16
N GLN A 176 21.24 -11.16 6.14
CA GLN A 176 22.48 -10.78 6.83
C GLN A 176 22.29 -10.61 8.34
N HIS A 177 21.05 -10.41 8.78
CA HIS A 177 20.69 -10.14 10.16
C HIS A 177 19.65 -11.13 10.65
N GLN A 178 19.64 -11.38 11.96
CA GLN A 178 18.56 -12.09 12.62
C GLN A 178 17.26 -11.29 12.46
N LEU A 179 16.21 -11.97 12.01
CA LEU A 179 14.89 -11.40 11.81
C LEU A 179 13.97 -11.87 12.92
N THR A 180 13.29 -10.95 13.60
CA THR A 180 12.38 -11.29 14.71
C THR A 180 10.95 -10.92 14.38
N ALA A 181 10.01 -11.77 14.82
CA ALA A 181 8.58 -11.59 14.60
C ALA A 181 7.76 -12.04 15.81
N GLY A 182 6.50 -11.61 15.85
CA GLY A 182 5.60 -11.95 16.95
C GLY A 182 4.92 -13.32 16.84
N GLY A 183 5.18 -14.11 15.79
CA GLY A 183 4.61 -15.44 15.54
C GLY A 183 3.12 -15.51 15.22
N LYS A 184 2.29 -14.58 15.69
CA LYS A 184 0.82 -14.62 15.52
C LYS A 184 0.31 -14.24 14.13
N ARG A 185 1.14 -13.57 13.32
CA ARG A 185 0.78 -12.97 12.02
C ARG A 185 1.98 -13.06 11.08
N GLU A 186 1.71 -13.13 9.78
CA GLU A 186 2.75 -13.01 8.76
C GLU A 186 3.39 -11.62 8.89
N THR A 187 4.69 -11.57 9.16
CA THR A 187 5.39 -10.32 9.46
C THR A 187 6.24 -9.89 8.28
N TYR A 188 6.04 -8.66 7.83
CA TYR A 188 6.81 -7.98 6.79
C TYR A 188 7.83 -7.07 7.46
N LEU A 189 9.11 -7.42 7.32
CA LEU A 189 10.24 -6.62 7.76
C LEU A 189 10.83 -5.92 6.53
N TRP A 190 10.92 -4.60 6.58
CA TRP A 190 11.42 -3.80 5.47
C TRP A 190 12.95 -3.66 5.53
N GLY A 191 13.57 -3.60 4.36
CA GLY A 191 15.01 -3.52 4.23
C GLY A 191 15.48 -3.42 2.79
N GLN A 192 16.75 -3.73 2.61
CA GLN A 192 17.45 -3.67 1.35
C GLN A 192 17.79 -5.08 0.87
N LEU A 193 17.66 -5.25 -0.43
CA LEU A 193 18.09 -6.41 -1.18
C LEU A 193 19.27 -5.96 -2.04
N ASP A 194 20.44 -6.51 -1.73
CA ASP A 194 21.70 -6.22 -2.40
C ASP A 194 22.27 -7.48 -3.04
N VAL A 195 23.15 -7.30 -4.01
CA VAL A 195 23.90 -8.41 -4.62
C VAL A 195 25.30 -8.39 -4.03
N ILE A 196 25.65 -9.44 -3.28
CA ILE A 196 26.97 -9.61 -2.65
C ILE A 196 27.53 -10.93 -3.17
N GLU A 197 28.73 -10.87 -3.75
CA GLU A 197 29.41 -12.03 -4.36
C GLU A 197 28.55 -12.76 -5.41
N GLY A 198 27.69 -12.02 -6.11
CA GLY A 198 26.81 -12.55 -7.15
C GLY A 198 25.48 -13.13 -6.65
N GLU A 199 25.26 -13.18 -5.33
CA GLU A 199 24.04 -13.68 -4.72
C GLU A 199 23.22 -12.56 -4.09
N TYR A 200 21.90 -12.68 -4.18
CA TYR A 200 21.01 -11.75 -3.48
C TYR A 200 21.04 -12.01 -1.97
N GLN A 201 21.22 -10.94 -1.20
CA GLN A 201 21.16 -10.95 0.25
C GLN A 201 20.23 -9.84 0.77
N PHE A 202 19.51 -10.13 1.84
CA PHE A 202 18.60 -9.20 2.49
C PHE A 202 19.20 -8.63 3.77
N SER A 203 19.15 -7.31 3.91
CA SER A 203 19.52 -6.57 5.10
C SER A 203 18.31 -5.82 5.62
N VAL A 204 17.83 -6.18 6.80
CA VAL A 204 16.73 -5.47 7.46
C VAL A 204 17.14 -4.01 7.75
N ALA A 205 16.22 -3.07 7.56
CA ALA A 205 16.51 -1.66 7.84
C ALA A 205 16.83 -1.44 9.32
N GLY A 206 17.84 -0.62 9.61
CA GLY A 206 18.21 -0.27 10.98
C GLY A 206 17.16 0.61 11.68
N GLY A 207 17.32 0.78 12.99
CA GLY A 207 16.45 1.63 13.83
C GLY A 207 15.20 0.90 14.35
N SER A 208 14.19 1.66 14.79
CA SER A 208 12.96 1.08 15.33
C SER A 208 12.01 0.54 14.24
N HIS A 209 11.59 -0.72 14.38
CA HIS A 209 10.55 -1.34 13.53
C HIS A 209 9.12 -0.96 13.98
N SER A 210 8.90 0.33 14.25
CA SER A 210 7.58 0.87 14.55
C SER A 210 6.86 1.25 13.25
N SER A 211 5.57 0.90 13.13
CA SER A 211 4.79 1.20 11.93
C SER A 211 4.54 2.69 11.69
N GLY A 212 4.77 3.53 12.71
CA GLY A 212 4.69 4.99 12.61
C GLY A 212 5.99 5.65 12.12
N ASN A 213 7.11 4.93 12.10
CA ASN A 213 8.41 5.51 11.76
C ASN A 213 8.70 5.39 10.25
N LEU A 214 8.26 6.39 9.48
CA LEU A 214 8.45 6.43 8.04
C LEU A 214 9.93 6.57 7.62
N ILE A 215 10.79 7.16 8.45
CA ILE A 215 12.20 7.39 8.13
C ILE A 215 12.92 6.08 7.86
N ASN A 216 12.63 5.04 8.64
CA ASN A 216 13.26 3.72 8.48
C ASN A 216 12.77 2.97 7.24
N LEU A 217 11.76 3.47 6.55
CA LEU A 217 11.32 2.93 5.26
C LEU A 217 12.11 3.53 4.08
N ALA A 218 12.80 4.66 4.29
CA ALA A 218 13.60 5.29 3.25
C ALA A 218 14.69 4.31 2.77
N GLY A 219 14.87 4.21 1.45
CA GLY A 219 15.83 3.30 0.86
C GLY A 219 15.41 1.82 0.82
N THR A 220 14.21 1.47 1.31
CA THR A 220 13.67 0.10 1.21
C THR A 220 13.39 -0.27 -0.26
N ASN A 221 13.86 -1.45 -0.67
CA ASN A 221 13.55 -2.06 -1.97
C ASN A 221 12.98 -3.50 -1.83
N ALA A 222 12.84 -3.98 -0.60
CA ALA A 222 12.44 -5.34 -0.30
C ALA A 222 11.75 -5.47 1.07
N LEU A 223 10.83 -6.44 1.18
CA LEU A 223 10.21 -6.85 2.43
C LEU A 223 10.46 -8.34 2.69
N ALA A 224 11.21 -8.67 3.73
CA ALA A 224 11.32 -10.05 4.21
C ALA A 224 10.01 -10.50 4.87
N VAL A 225 9.58 -11.71 4.56
CA VAL A 225 8.34 -12.31 5.05
C VAL A 225 8.67 -13.39 6.05
N VAL A 226 8.34 -13.12 7.32
CA VAL A 226 8.41 -14.11 8.40
C VAL A 226 7.03 -14.78 8.52
N PRO A 227 6.91 -16.10 8.27
CA PRO A 227 5.63 -16.81 8.30
C PRO A 227 4.95 -16.81 9.67
N VAL A 228 3.63 -17.09 9.68
CA VAL A 228 2.89 -17.38 10.92
C VAL A 228 3.52 -18.60 11.60
N GLY A 229 3.64 -18.53 12.93
CA GLY A 229 4.28 -19.57 13.75
C GLY A 229 5.79 -19.42 13.89
N VAL A 230 6.44 -18.60 13.05
CA VAL A 230 7.88 -18.32 13.13
C VAL A 230 8.11 -17.04 13.92
N THR A 231 8.93 -17.12 14.96
CA THR A 231 9.32 -15.96 15.79
C THR A 231 10.69 -15.41 15.44
N GLU A 232 11.52 -16.24 14.79
CA GLU A 232 12.90 -15.91 14.50
C GLU A 232 13.37 -16.59 13.21
N ILE A 233 14.21 -15.90 12.44
CA ILE A 233 15.02 -16.46 11.34
C ILE A 233 16.45 -15.99 11.60
N ALA A 234 17.41 -16.92 11.68
CA ALA A 234 18.79 -16.61 12.02
C ALA A 234 19.52 -15.91 10.86
N ALA A 235 20.57 -15.15 11.19
CA ALA A 235 21.47 -14.61 10.18
C ALA A 235 22.11 -15.76 9.36
N GLY A 236 22.21 -15.57 8.05
CA GLY A 236 22.65 -16.58 7.08
C GLY A 236 21.55 -17.53 6.58
N GLU A 237 20.40 -17.59 7.25
CA GLU A 237 19.29 -18.44 6.80
C GLU A 237 18.55 -17.84 5.59
N ARG A 238 17.85 -18.70 4.85
CA ARG A 238 17.04 -18.26 3.71
C ARG A 238 15.70 -17.72 4.19
N VAL A 239 15.36 -16.54 3.72
CA VAL A 239 14.06 -15.89 3.93
C VAL A 239 13.42 -15.57 2.59
N ARG A 240 12.08 -15.66 2.55
CA ARG A 240 11.29 -15.23 1.41
C ARG A 240 11.15 -13.71 1.43
N VAL A 241 11.50 -13.05 0.33
CA VAL A 241 11.48 -11.59 0.19
C VAL A 241 10.54 -11.16 -0.92
N LEU A 242 9.66 -10.20 -0.64
CA LEU A 242 8.86 -9.46 -1.61
C LEU A 242 9.67 -8.30 -2.16
N ARG A 243 9.83 -8.22 -3.48
CA ARG A 243 10.50 -7.09 -4.16
C ARG A 243 9.53 -5.92 -4.34
N VAL A 244 9.96 -4.68 -4.04
CA VAL A 244 9.10 -3.46 -4.06
C VAL A 244 9.70 -2.25 -4.76
#